data_AF-A0AAU0VWN0-F1
#
_entry.id   AF-A0AAU0VWN0-F1
#
_cell.length_a   1.000
_cell.length_b   1.000
_cell.length_c   1.000
_cell.angle_alpha   90.00
_cell.angle_beta   90.00
_cell.angle_gamma   90.00
#
_symmetry.space_group_name_H-M   'P 1'
#
loop_
_entity.id
_entity.type
_entity.pdbx_description
1 polymer ?
#
loop_
_entity_poly.entity_id
_entity_poly.type
_entity_poly.pdbx_seq_one_letter_code
_entity_poly.pdbx_strand_id
1 'polypeptide(L)'
;MTITLDHWDHPVVLLPDDIAARLAISAAEGVKDYGYCHFESRRFDADTFETRAIRTVMEAVRAEHPDEPGLGQYEQFGTGYFYGAIAGASAWDPAARTWRNYAATKHLHVHGIHLHTDGGSHFGS
;
A
#
# COMPACT_ATOMS: atom_id res chain seq x y z
N MET A 1 -5.20 0.41 -12.58
CA MET A 1 -4.66 1.34 -11.57
C MET A 1 -3.93 2.45 -12.29
N THR A 2 -3.61 3.53 -11.58
CA THR A 2 -2.77 4.63 -12.08
C THR A 2 -1.72 4.93 -11.03
N ILE A 3 -0.48 5.16 -11.44
CA ILE A 3 0.58 5.64 -10.56
C ILE A 3 0.77 7.13 -10.84
N THR A 4 0.86 7.91 -9.78
CA THR A 4 1.09 9.36 -9.82
C THR A 4 2.05 9.74 -8.70
N LEU A 5 2.27 11.04 -8.49
CA LEU A 5 3.15 11.55 -7.46
C LEU A 5 2.39 12.48 -6.52
N ASP A 6 2.62 12.35 -5.22
CA ASP A 6 2.19 13.34 -4.23
C ASP A 6 2.98 14.65 -4.38
N HIS A 7 2.64 15.67 -3.62
CA HIS A 7 3.31 16.98 -3.68
C HIS A 7 4.76 16.97 -3.15
N TRP A 8 5.26 15.84 -2.64
CA TRP A 8 6.66 15.61 -2.26
C TRP A 8 7.39 14.69 -3.25
N ASP A 9 6.78 14.42 -4.41
CA ASP A 9 7.30 13.54 -5.45
C ASP A 9 7.42 12.06 -5.04
N HIS A 10 6.67 11.61 -4.03
CA HIS A 10 6.56 10.18 -3.70
C HIS A 10 5.48 9.49 -4.56
N PRO A 11 5.69 8.22 -4.96
CA PRO A 11 4.68 7.47 -5.70
C PRO A 11 3.37 7.31 -4.92
N VAL A 12 2.26 7.51 -5.62
CA VAL A 12 0.90 7.26 -5.13
C VAL A 12 0.18 6.35 -6.13
N VAL A 13 -0.31 5.22 -5.63
CA VAL A 13 -1.07 4.26 -6.43
C VAL A 13 -2.55 4.53 -6.24
N LEU A 14 -3.22 4.87 -7.34
CA LEU A 14 -4.65 5.08 -7.39
C LEU A 14 -5.34 3.80 -7.89
N LEU A 15 -6.18 3.24 -7.02
CA LEU A 15 -7.00 2.06 -7.29
C LEU A 15 -8.46 2.46 -7.50
N PRO A 16 -9.26 1.63 -8.20
CA PRO A 16 -10.70 1.71 -8.10
C PRO A 16 -11.15 1.68 -6.62
N ASP A 17 -12.16 2.47 -6.28
CA ASP A 17 -12.55 2.70 -4.88
C ASP A 17 -12.98 1.43 -4.15
N ASP A 18 -13.63 0.49 -4.84
CA ASP A 18 -14.04 -0.80 -4.29
C ASP A 18 -12.83 -1.67 -3.91
N ILE A 19 -11.78 -1.65 -4.72
CA ILE A 19 -10.52 -2.34 -4.45
C ILE A 19 -9.78 -1.68 -3.30
N ALA A 20 -9.68 -0.34 -3.30
CA ALA A 20 -9.05 0.40 -2.21
C ALA A 20 -9.78 0.20 -0.88
N ALA A 21 -11.10 0.27 -0.87
CA ALA A 21 -11.93 0.03 0.31
C ALA A 21 -11.73 -1.39 0.84
N ARG A 22 -11.73 -2.40 -0.04
CA ARG A 22 -11.49 -3.78 0.36
C ARG A 22 -10.11 -3.95 0.99
N LEU A 23 -9.06 -3.43 0.35
CA LEU A 23 -7.71 -3.52 0.89
C LEU A 23 -7.57 -2.77 2.22
N ALA A 24 -8.19 -1.60 2.36
CA ALA A 24 -8.19 -0.81 3.59
C ALA A 24 -8.88 -1.56 4.74
N ILE A 25 -10.02 -2.23 4.46
CA ILE A 25 -10.70 -3.09 5.44
C ILE A 25 -9.80 -4.26 5.84
N SER A 26 -9.24 -4.99 4.87
CA SER A 26 -8.36 -6.13 5.13
C SER A 26 -7.12 -5.71 5.92
N ALA A 27 -6.53 -4.55 5.61
CA ALA A 27 -5.37 -4.01 6.30
C ALA A 27 -5.66 -3.56 7.74
N ALA A 28 -6.91 -3.20 8.06
CA ALA A 28 -7.29 -2.77 9.41
C ALA A 28 -7.79 -3.91 10.30
N GLU A 29 -8.34 -4.98 9.72
CA GLU A 29 -8.87 -6.11 10.49
C GLU A 29 -7.74 -6.84 11.22
N GLY A 30 -7.93 -7.09 12.52
CA GLY A 30 -6.97 -7.83 13.35
C GLY A 30 -5.70 -7.06 13.74
N VAL A 31 -5.53 -5.81 13.28
CA VAL A 31 -4.41 -4.96 13.70
C VAL A 31 -4.62 -4.51 15.14
N LYS A 32 -3.65 -4.84 15.99
CA LYS A 32 -3.55 -4.26 17.33
C LYS A 32 -2.90 -2.90 17.22
N ASP A 33 -3.61 -1.88 17.70
CA ASP A 33 -3.05 -0.54 17.90
C ASP A 33 -2.30 -0.52 19.23
N TYR A 34 -0.97 -0.56 19.17
CA TYR A 34 -0.11 -0.45 20.36
C TYR A 34 0.18 1.01 20.73
N GLY A 35 -0.40 1.98 20.01
CA GLY A 35 -0.02 3.40 20.09
C GLY A 35 1.19 3.74 19.23
N TYR A 36 1.72 4.95 19.45
CA TYR A 36 2.76 5.65 18.65
C TYR A 36 3.63 4.76 17.73
N CYS A 37 3.46 4.94 16.42
CA CYS A 37 4.30 4.39 15.33
C CYS A 37 4.52 2.86 15.32
N HIS A 38 3.80 2.09 16.13
CA HIS A 38 3.88 0.63 16.17
C HIS A 38 2.54 0.02 15.75
N PHE A 39 2.39 -0.20 14.45
CA PHE A 39 1.29 -1.00 13.91
C PHE A 39 1.78 -2.42 13.63
N GLU A 40 1.03 -3.42 14.07
CA GLU A 40 1.28 -4.81 13.67
C GLU A 40 0.92 -4.97 12.19
N SER A 41 1.85 -5.49 11.39
CA SER A 41 1.55 -5.83 10.00
C SER A 41 0.78 -7.14 9.96
N ARG A 42 -0.46 -7.12 9.48
CA ARG A 42 -1.22 -8.35 9.26
C ARG A 42 -0.57 -9.20 8.17
N ARG A 43 -0.46 -10.51 8.43
CA ARG A 43 -0.10 -11.51 7.41
C ARG A 43 -1.34 -11.94 6.63
N PHE A 44 -1.19 -12.08 5.32
CA PHE A 44 -2.15 -12.75 4.45
C PHE A 44 -1.53 -14.04 3.89
N ASP A 45 -2.37 -15.02 3.56
CA ASP A 45 -1.89 -16.21 2.87
C ASP A 45 -1.48 -15.87 1.43
N ALA A 46 -0.55 -16.65 0.86
CA ALA A 46 0.02 -16.42 -0.47
C ALA A 46 -1.05 -16.26 -1.59
N ASP A 47 -2.17 -16.97 -1.43
CA ASP A 47 -3.23 -17.09 -2.43
C ASP A 47 -4.44 -16.18 -2.21
N THR A 48 -4.39 -15.30 -1.21
CA THR A 48 -5.48 -14.36 -1.00
C THR A 48 -5.52 -13.28 -2.08
N PHE A 49 -6.68 -12.64 -2.18
CA PHE A 49 -6.84 -11.46 -3.03
C PHE A 49 -5.86 -10.35 -2.63
N GLU A 50 -5.66 -10.13 -1.33
CA GLU A 50 -4.81 -9.10 -0.76
C GLU A 50 -3.37 -9.26 -1.23
N THR A 51 -2.81 -10.48 -1.09
CA THR A 51 -1.45 -10.79 -1.52
C THR A 51 -1.27 -10.54 -3.02
N ARG A 52 -2.23 -11.00 -3.85
CA ARG A 52 -2.16 -10.81 -5.31
C ARG A 52 -2.29 -9.36 -5.72
N ALA A 53 -3.21 -8.61 -5.11
CA ALA A 53 -3.42 -7.20 -5.38
C ALA A 53 -2.19 -6.36 -4.98
N ILE A 54 -1.65 -6.60 -3.79
CA ILE A 54 -0.45 -5.90 -3.29
C ILE A 54 0.75 -6.22 -4.17
N ARG A 55 0.98 -7.48 -4.53
CA ARG A 55 2.05 -7.86 -5.47
C ARG A 55 1.93 -7.12 -6.79
N THR A 56 0.72 -7.06 -7.35
CA THR A 56 0.45 -6.35 -8.61
C THR A 56 0.78 -4.85 -8.47
N VAL A 57 0.45 -4.24 -7.34
CA VAL A 57 0.81 -2.84 -7.07
C VAL A 57 2.33 -2.66 -7.03
N MET A 58 3.04 -3.49 -6.27
CA MET A 58 4.49 -3.33 -6.11
C MET A 58 5.24 -3.58 -7.40
N GLU A 59 4.81 -4.55 -8.21
CA GLU A 59 5.34 -4.79 -9.55
C GLU A 59 5.09 -3.59 -10.48
N ALA A 60 3.91 -2.97 -10.42
CA ALA A 60 3.60 -1.78 -11.20
C ALA A 60 4.43 -0.56 -10.76
N VAL A 61 4.55 -0.31 -9.45
CA VAL A 61 5.37 0.81 -8.95
C VAL A 61 6.83 0.58 -9.30
N ARG A 62 7.35 -0.64 -9.16
CA ARG A 62 8.72 -0.96 -9.55
C ARG A 62 8.98 -0.74 -11.04
N ALA A 63 7.99 -1.01 -11.90
CA ALA A 63 8.14 -0.80 -13.34
C ALA A 63 8.22 0.70 -13.71
N GLU A 64 7.50 1.57 -12.99
CA GLU A 64 7.47 3.02 -13.26
C GLU A 64 8.51 3.81 -12.45
N HIS A 65 8.86 3.34 -11.25
CA HIS A 65 9.77 3.95 -10.29
C HIS A 65 10.77 2.89 -9.76
N PRO A 66 11.70 2.41 -10.60
CA PRO A 66 12.62 1.32 -10.24
C PRO A 66 13.58 1.68 -9.09
N ASP A 67 13.83 2.98 -8.89
CA ASP A 67 14.73 3.49 -7.86
C ASP A 67 14.02 3.79 -6.52
N GLU A 68 12.71 3.53 -6.43
CA GLU A 68 11.95 3.75 -5.20
C GLU A 68 12.53 2.89 -4.04
N PRO A 69 12.96 3.52 -2.93
CA PRO A 69 13.57 2.81 -1.82
C PRO A 69 12.67 1.69 -1.29
N GLY A 70 13.23 0.50 -1.12
CA GLY A 70 12.53 -0.66 -0.56
C GLY A 70 11.89 -1.61 -1.55
N LEU A 71 11.41 -1.12 -2.68
CA LEU A 71 10.82 -1.98 -3.70
C LEU A 71 11.85 -2.90 -4.32
N GLY A 72 13.11 -2.45 -4.45
CA GLY A 72 14.21 -3.28 -4.93
C GLY A 72 14.62 -4.43 -3.99
N GLN A 73 14.16 -4.44 -2.73
CA GLN A 73 14.55 -5.47 -1.75
C GLN A 73 14.00 -6.86 -2.10
N TYR A 74 12.95 -6.94 -2.93
CA TYR A 74 12.37 -8.21 -3.38
C TYR A 74 13.41 -9.17 -3.96
N GLU A 75 14.28 -8.67 -4.82
CA GLU A 75 15.22 -9.50 -5.57
C GLU A 75 16.32 -10.08 -4.68
N GLN A 76 16.68 -9.37 -3.61
CA GLN A 76 17.79 -9.75 -2.75
C GLN A 76 17.33 -10.52 -1.51
N PHE A 77 16.21 -10.13 -0.90
CA PHE A 77 15.79 -10.63 0.42
C PHE A 77 14.47 -11.40 0.38
N GLY A 78 13.83 -11.47 -0.78
CA GLY A 78 12.49 -12.06 -0.90
C GLY A 78 11.43 -11.29 -0.12
N THR A 79 11.68 -10.03 0.24
CA THR A 79 10.75 -9.13 0.94
C THR A 79 10.97 -7.71 0.47
N GLY A 80 9.93 -6.89 0.51
CA GLY A 80 9.98 -5.49 0.12
C GLY A 80 8.96 -4.66 0.89
N TYR A 81 9.19 -3.35 0.88
CA TYR A 81 8.30 -2.35 1.45
C TYR A 81 8.04 -1.26 0.43
N PHE A 82 6.86 -0.67 0.52
CA PHE A 82 6.49 0.51 -0.26
C PHE A 82 6.21 1.66 0.70
N TYR A 83 7.02 2.73 0.62
CA TYR A 83 6.85 3.92 1.46
C TYR A 83 5.90 4.98 0.86
N GLY A 84 5.46 4.80 -0.38
CA GLY A 84 4.44 5.65 -0.99
C GLY A 84 3.02 5.32 -0.50
N ALA A 85 2.05 6.03 -1.06
CA ALA A 85 0.65 5.91 -0.64
C ALA A 85 -0.17 5.04 -1.62
N ILE A 86 -1.18 4.35 -1.10
CA ILE A 86 -2.24 3.75 -1.93
C ILE A 86 -3.57 4.37 -1.53
N ALA A 87 -4.32 4.83 -2.52
CA ALA A 87 -5.61 5.49 -2.33
C ALA A 87 -6.66 5.03 -3.35
N GLY A 88 -7.93 5.13 -2.98
CA GLY A 88 -9.03 5.14 -3.95
C GLY A 88 -8.97 6.37 -4.85
N ALA A 89 -9.26 6.20 -6.13
CA ALA A 89 -9.17 7.26 -7.13
C ALA A 89 -10.04 8.48 -6.79
N SER A 90 -11.22 8.28 -6.18
CA SER A 90 -12.08 9.42 -5.79
C SER A 90 -11.53 10.22 -4.61
N ALA A 91 -10.63 9.63 -3.82
CA ALA A 91 -10.00 10.28 -2.69
C ALA A 91 -8.89 11.26 -3.09
N TRP A 92 -8.37 11.13 -4.32
CA TRP A 92 -7.20 11.87 -4.80
C TRP A 92 -7.56 13.16 -5.54
N ASP A 93 -6.89 14.25 -5.18
CA ASP A 93 -6.88 15.51 -5.90
C ASP A 93 -5.65 15.56 -6.83
N PRO A 94 -5.81 15.39 -8.15
CA PRO A 94 -4.69 15.43 -9.07
C PRO A 94 -4.08 16.83 -9.24
N ALA A 95 -4.85 17.90 -8.97
CA ALA A 95 -4.36 19.27 -9.09
C ALA A 95 -3.51 19.65 -7.86
N ALA A 96 -3.98 19.28 -6.66
CA ALA A 96 -3.27 19.54 -5.43
C ALA A 96 -2.19 18.48 -5.10
N ARG A 97 -2.16 17.36 -5.82
CA ARG A 97 -1.27 16.21 -5.58
C ARG A 97 -1.36 15.73 -4.11
N THR A 98 -2.58 15.65 -3.60
CA THR A 98 -2.89 15.23 -2.22
C THR A 98 -4.35 14.76 -2.11
N TRP A 99 -4.82 14.47 -0.90
CA TRP A 99 -6.19 14.06 -0.61
C TRP A 99 -7.21 15.19 -0.85
N ARG A 100 -8.34 14.91 -1.51
CA ARG A 100 -9.46 15.88 -1.65
C ARG A 100 -10.10 16.23 -0.31
N ASN A 101 -10.41 15.21 0.48
CA ASN A 101 -10.95 15.34 1.83
C ASN A 101 -10.58 14.11 2.63
N TYR A 102 -9.43 14.18 3.31
CA TYR A 102 -8.88 13.05 4.05
C TYR A 102 -9.87 12.45 5.06
N ALA A 103 -10.63 13.28 5.78
CA ALA A 103 -11.58 12.80 6.78
C ALA A 103 -12.73 12.00 6.16
N ALA A 104 -13.29 12.48 5.05
CA ALA A 104 -14.39 11.82 4.35
C ALA A 104 -13.95 10.56 3.59
N THR A 105 -12.69 10.53 3.12
CA THR A 105 -12.18 9.45 2.26
C THR A 105 -11.13 8.58 2.95
N LYS A 106 -10.97 8.66 4.27
CA LYS A 106 -9.98 7.89 5.04
C LYS A 106 -10.10 6.39 4.82
N HIS A 107 -11.32 5.89 4.64
CA HIS A 107 -11.61 4.47 4.40
C HIS A 107 -11.09 3.97 3.03
N LEU A 108 -10.65 4.87 2.15
CA LEU A 108 -10.00 4.55 0.87
C LEU A 108 -8.48 4.63 0.96
N HIS A 109 -7.91 4.92 2.13
CA HIS A 109 -6.48 4.88 2.38
C HIS A 109 -6.07 3.47 2.81
N VAL A 110 -5.16 2.85 2.05
CA VAL A 110 -4.57 1.57 2.43
C VAL A 110 -3.26 1.86 3.17
N HIS A 111 -3.24 1.54 4.47
CA HIS A 111 -2.11 1.81 5.35
C HIS A 111 -0.94 0.83 5.09
N GLY A 112 0.29 1.36 5.20
CA GLY A 112 1.58 0.66 5.38
C GLY A 112 1.71 -0.73 4.79
N ILE A 113 2.46 -0.87 3.70
CA ILE A 113 2.49 -2.12 2.91
C ILE A 113 3.87 -2.77 2.97
N HIS A 114 3.85 -4.00 3.47
CA HIS A 114 5.01 -4.87 3.58
C HIS A 114 4.62 -6.21 2.96
N LEU A 115 5.41 -6.71 2.02
CA LEU A 115 5.09 -7.96 1.35
C LEU A 115 6.36 -8.80 1.22
N HIS A 116 6.26 -10.06 1.58
CA HIS A 116 7.24 -11.10 1.27
C HIS A 116 6.89 -11.81 -0.04
N THR A 117 7.86 -12.48 -0.65
CA THR A 117 7.68 -13.29 -1.86
C THR A 117 6.60 -14.36 -1.71
N ASP A 118 6.39 -14.84 -0.48
CA ASP A 118 5.36 -15.81 -0.10
C ASP A 118 4.05 -15.16 0.41
N GLY A 119 3.92 -13.83 0.39
CA GLY A 119 2.75 -13.12 0.93
C GLY A 119 2.82 -12.81 2.44
N GLY A 120 3.92 -13.16 3.12
CA GLY A 120 4.17 -12.79 4.50
C GLY A 120 4.21 -11.28 4.78
N SER A 121 4.17 -10.88 6.06
CA SER A 121 4.35 -9.50 6.54
C SER A 121 5.66 -9.34 7.34
N HIS A 122 6.17 -8.11 7.51
CA HIS A 122 7.49 -7.82 8.10
C HIS A 122 7.61 -8.13 9.59
N PHE A 123 6.49 -8.10 10.33
CA PHE A 123 6.45 -8.44 11.76
C PHE A 123 5.77 -9.79 11.94
N GLY A 124 6.49 -10.86 11.56
CA GLY A 124 6.09 -12.22 11.88
C GLY A 124 6.58 -12.61 13.27
N SER A 125 5.64 -12.77 14.21
CA SER A 125 5.73 -13.79 15.27
C SER A 125 4.33 -14.34 15.55
#